data_AF-A0A2V6IGG9-F1
#
_entry.id   AF-A0A2V6IGG9-F1
#
_cell.length_a   1.000
_cell.length_b   1.000
_cell.length_c   1.000
_cell.angle_alpha   90.00
_cell.angle_beta   90.00
_cell.angle_gamma   90.00
#
_symmetry.space_group_name_H-M   'P 1'
#
loop_
_entity.id
_entity.type
_entity.pdbx_description
1 polymer ?
#
loop_
_entity_poly.entity_id
_entity_poly.type
_entity_poly.pdbx_seq_one_letter_code
_entity_poly.pdbx_strand_id
1 'polypeptide(L)'
;VWNSVLRTALALPGAKVDRKAFLRKALSKHVTEKVLQSAIYTSPAKAGVSKDTIRRIATANIKWHRAGVSTLSFASGLPGGWWIAGTVPADLTQFFWHILVILQKLAYLYGWPELFSEDSELELDNETLLILTV
;
A
#
# COMPACT_ATOMS: atom_id res chain seq x y z
N VAL A 1 7.60 -16.40 9.86
CA VAL A 1 7.21 -15.20 10.63
C VAL A 1 6.77 -14.06 9.72
N TRP A 2 7.62 -13.55 8.81
CA TRP A 2 7.27 -12.41 7.95
C TRP A 2 6.00 -12.58 7.12
N ASN A 3 5.85 -13.71 6.43
CA ASN A 3 4.62 -14.02 5.67
C ASN A 3 3.36 -14.04 6.54
N SER A 4 3.48 -14.40 7.83
CA SER A 4 2.35 -14.39 8.77
C SER A 4 1.97 -12.96 9.15
N VAL A 5 2.95 -12.10 9.46
CA VAL A 5 2.70 -10.67 9.76
C VAL A 5 2.02 -9.97 8.58
N LEU A 6 2.49 -10.20 7.35
CA LEU A 6 1.90 -9.61 6.14
C LEU A 6 0.48 -10.13 5.88
N ARG A 7 0.24 -11.44 6.05
CA ARG A 7 -1.10 -12.02 5.93
C ARG A 7 -2.08 -11.42 6.94
N THR A 8 -1.67 -11.31 8.21
CA THR A 8 -2.50 -10.70 9.26
C THR A 8 -2.74 -9.23 8.99
N ALA A 9 -1.74 -8.48 8.51
CA ALA A 9 -1.91 -7.08 8.16
C ALA A 9 -2.84 -6.87 6.96
N LEU A 10 -2.78 -7.73 5.93
CA LEU A 10 -3.69 -7.71 4.77
C LEU A 10 -5.12 -8.14 5.11
N ALA A 11 -5.30 -8.95 6.15
CA ALA A 11 -6.61 -9.35 6.65
C ALA A 11 -7.32 -8.24 7.43
N LEU A 12 -6.60 -7.21 7.88
CA LEU A 12 -7.24 -6.08 8.57
C LEU A 12 -8.13 -5.26 7.63
N PRO A 13 -9.29 -4.77 8.10
CA PRO A 13 -10.14 -3.90 7.31
C PRO A 13 -9.39 -2.70 6.72
N GLY A 14 -9.64 -2.41 5.43
CA GLY A 14 -9.01 -1.30 4.72
C GLY A 14 -7.54 -1.50 4.35
N ALA A 15 -6.96 -2.68 4.60
CA ALA A 15 -5.61 -3.02 4.15
C ALA A 15 -5.53 -3.15 2.63
N LYS A 16 -6.57 -3.72 2.02
CA LYS A 16 -6.73 -3.83 0.56
C LYS A 16 -7.33 -2.53 0.03
N VAL A 17 -6.57 -1.80 -0.77
CA VAL A 17 -7.00 -0.54 -1.37
C VAL A 17 -7.65 -0.85 -2.71
N ASP A 18 -8.93 -0.50 -2.86
CA ASP A 18 -9.60 -0.54 -4.17
C ASP A 18 -8.92 0.48 -5.10
N ARG A 19 -8.39 -0.04 -6.21
CA ARG A 19 -7.62 0.78 -7.15
C ARG A 19 -8.47 1.87 -7.80
N LYS A 20 -9.70 1.55 -8.20
CA LYS A 20 -10.57 2.46 -8.98
C LYS A 20 -11.06 3.61 -8.10
N ALA A 21 -11.55 3.31 -6.90
CA ALA A 21 -11.99 4.25 -5.89
C ALA A 21 -10.85 5.16 -5.44
N PHE A 22 -9.65 4.59 -5.22
CA PHE A 22 -8.48 5.39 -4.91
C PHE A 22 -8.11 6.34 -6.05
N LEU A 23 -7.99 5.87 -7.29
CA LEU A 23 -7.65 6.72 -8.44
C LEU A 23 -8.69 7.82 -8.67
N ARG A 24 -9.99 7.51 -8.55
CA ARG A 24 -11.07 8.49 -8.59
C ARG A 24 -10.90 9.59 -7.54
N LYS A 25 -10.65 9.21 -6.29
CA LYS A 25 -10.42 10.16 -5.20
C LYS A 25 -9.16 10.99 -5.40
N ALA A 26 -8.07 10.36 -5.85
CA ALA A 26 -6.76 10.98 -5.98
C ALA A 26 -6.66 11.94 -7.17
N LEU A 27 -7.32 11.63 -8.29
CA LEU A 27 -7.16 12.36 -9.56
C LEU A 27 -8.29 13.35 -9.86
N SER A 28 -9.51 13.15 -9.34
CA SER A 28 -10.70 13.96 -9.69
C SER A 28 -10.51 15.47 -9.53
N LYS A 29 -9.68 15.91 -8.58
CA LYS A 29 -9.37 17.34 -8.34
C LYS A 29 -8.28 17.91 -9.25
N HIS A 30 -7.68 17.10 -10.11
CA HIS A 30 -6.48 17.45 -10.89
C HIS A 30 -6.64 17.22 -12.39
N VAL A 31 -7.65 16.47 -12.82
CA VAL A 31 -7.84 16.07 -14.22
C VAL A 31 -9.31 16.12 -14.60
N THR A 32 -9.59 16.15 -15.90
CA THR A 32 -10.97 16.08 -16.42
C THR A 32 -11.55 14.67 -16.26
N GLU A 33 -12.87 14.55 -16.26
CA GLU A 33 -13.55 13.25 -16.15
C GLU A 33 -13.10 12.27 -17.25
N LYS A 34 -12.88 12.76 -18.48
CA LYS A 34 -12.37 11.94 -19.60
C LYS A 34 -10.99 11.34 -19.29
N VAL A 35 -10.07 12.16 -18.76
CA VAL A 35 -8.73 11.70 -18.38
C VAL A 35 -8.81 10.76 -17.17
N LEU A 36 -9.68 11.05 -16.21
CA LEU A 36 -9.89 10.20 -15.03
C LEU A 36 -10.36 8.80 -15.43
N GLN A 37 -11.39 8.70 -16.27
CA GLN A 37 -11.89 7.42 -16.74
C GLN A 37 -10.81 6.65 -17.50
N SER A 38 -10.09 7.32 -18.41
CA SER A 38 -8.95 6.72 -19.12
C SER A 38 -7.87 6.21 -18.14
N ALA A 39 -7.56 6.95 -17.08
CA ALA A 39 -6.57 6.56 -16.08
C ALA A 39 -7.01 5.34 -15.27
N ILE A 40 -8.30 5.23 -14.96
CA ILE A 40 -8.88 4.08 -14.27
C ILE A 40 -8.76 2.81 -15.13
N TYR A 41 -9.04 2.89 -16.44
CA TYR A 41 -8.96 1.74 -17.36
C TYR A 41 -7.53 1.39 -17.80
N THR A 42 -6.62 2.36 -17.82
CA THR A 42 -5.23 2.17 -18.26
C THR A 42 -4.26 2.44 -17.11
N SER A 43 -3.59 3.59 -17.12
CA SER A 43 -2.79 4.12 -16.02
C SER A 43 -2.79 5.65 -16.06
N PRO A 44 -2.49 6.33 -14.95
CA PRO A 44 -2.41 7.79 -14.94
C PRO A 44 -1.44 8.34 -16.00
N ALA A 45 -0.27 7.71 -16.17
CA ALA A 45 0.69 8.13 -17.18
C ALA A 45 0.15 7.95 -18.63
N LYS A 46 -0.47 6.81 -18.94
CA LYS A 46 -1.03 6.54 -20.28
C LYS A 46 -2.24 7.43 -20.60
N ALA A 47 -2.98 7.84 -19.58
CA ALA A 47 -4.12 8.75 -19.71
C ALA A 47 -3.72 10.23 -19.89
N GLY A 48 -2.42 10.55 -19.83
CA GLY A 48 -1.92 11.92 -20.01
C GLY A 48 -1.80 12.72 -18.70
N VAL A 49 -1.85 12.08 -17.53
CA VAL A 49 -1.57 12.77 -16.26
C VAL A 49 -0.08 13.11 -16.18
N SER A 50 0.23 14.37 -15.93
CA SER A 50 1.63 14.83 -15.89
C SER A 50 2.41 14.16 -14.75
N LYS A 51 3.70 13.89 -14.99
CA LYS A 51 4.62 13.31 -13.99
C LYS A 51 4.65 14.13 -12.70
N ASP A 52 4.59 15.45 -12.79
CA ASP A 52 4.59 16.34 -11.62
C ASP A 52 3.29 16.24 -10.81
N THR A 53 2.15 16.06 -11.47
CA THR A 53 0.88 15.80 -10.76
C THR A 53 0.93 14.47 -10.03
N ILE A 54 1.41 13.40 -10.70
CA ILE A 54 1.59 12.08 -10.06
C ILE A 54 2.53 12.19 -8.85
N ARG A 55 3.68 12.85 -9.01
CA ARG A 55 4.66 13.06 -7.92
C ARG A 55 4.06 13.85 -6.75
N ARG A 56 3.28 14.90 -7.03
CA ARG A 56 2.62 15.71 -5.99
C ARG A 56 1.64 14.88 -5.19
N ILE A 57 0.80 14.09 -5.85
CA ILE A 57 -0.19 13.22 -5.19
C ILE A 57 0.52 12.12 -4.39
N ALA A 58 1.55 11.50 -4.94
CA ALA A 58 2.37 10.51 -4.24
C ALA A 58 2.99 11.10 -2.96
N THR A 59 3.59 12.29 -3.05
CA THR A 59 4.18 12.99 -1.91
C THR A 59 3.15 13.32 -0.84
N ALA A 60 1.94 13.72 -1.23
CA ALA A 60 0.84 13.97 -0.30
C ALA A 60 0.40 12.70 0.44
N ASN A 61 0.26 11.56 -0.28
CA ASN A 61 -0.08 10.27 0.34
C ASN A 61 1.01 9.80 1.31
N ILE A 62 2.29 9.95 0.93
CA ILE A 62 3.40 9.60 1.81
C ILE A 62 3.40 10.48 3.07
N LYS A 63 3.20 11.80 2.94
CA LYS A 63 3.15 12.71 4.10
C LYS A 63 2.01 12.36 5.06
N TRP A 64 0.83 12.03 4.53
CA TRP A 64 -0.32 11.63 5.33
C TRP A 64 -0.07 10.33 6.09
N HIS A 65 0.69 9.39 5.51
CA HIS A 65 1.08 8.13 6.16
C HIS A 65 2.39 8.21 6.98
N ARG A 66 3.18 9.29 6.87
CA ARG A 66 4.44 9.47 7.60
C ARG A 66 4.29 9.87 9.07
N ALA A 67 3.06 10.07 9.56
CA ALA A 67 2.82 10.45 10.94
C ALA A 67 3.09 9.32 11.98
N GLY A 68 3.60 8.15 11.58
CA GLY A 68 3.74 6.99 12.49
C GLY A 68 4.95 6.05 12.30
N VAL A 69 5.99 6.43 11.55
CA VAL A 69 7.09 5.50 11.19
C VAL A 69 8.43 5.72 11.91
N SER A 70 8.54 6.72 12.79
CA SER A 70 9.79 6.98 13.54
C SER A 70 9.92 6.22 14.87
N THR A 71 8.88 5.52 15.32
CA THR A 71 8.85 4.90 16.66
C THR A 71 9.54 3.53 16.74
N LEU A 72 9.75 2.86 15.60
CA LEU A 72 10.26 1.47 15.56
C LEU A 72 11.79 1.34 15.62
N SER A 73 12.55 2.38 15.26
CA SER A 73 14.02 2.35 15.37
C SER A 73 14.52 2.27 16.82
N PHE A 74 13.64 2.47 17.81
CA PHE A 74 13.95 2.23 19.23
C PHE A 74 13.86 0.73 19.60
N ALA A 75 13.01 -0.05 18.91
CA ALA A 75 12.83 -1.47 19.20
C ALA A 75 13.95 -2.37 18.61
N SER A 76 14.60 -1.94 17.52
CA SER A 76 15.77 -2.62 16.95
C SER A 76 17.06 -2.51 17.79
N GLY A 77 17.02 -1.75 18.90
CA GLY A 77 18.13 -1.66 19.87
C GLY A 77 18.17 -2.81 20.89
N LEU A 78 17.17 -3.72 20.91
CA LEU A 78 17.14 -4.84 21.84
C LEU A 78 17.74 -6.11 21.22
N PRO A 79 18.67 -6.79 21.91
CA PRO A 79 19.24 -8.04 21.43
C PRO A 79 18.20 -9.15 21.58
N GLY A 80 17.74 -9.78 20.49
CA GLY A 80 16.91 -10.98 20.64
C GLY A 80 16.05 -11.38 19.45
N GLY A 81 16.62 -12.21 18.57
CA GLY A 81 15.90 -12.92 17.49
C GLY A 81 14.99 -14.08 17.94
N TRP A 82 14.39 -14.04 19.12
CA TRP A 82 13.57 -15.15 19.66
C TRP A 82 12.24 -14.73 20.32
N TRP A 83 11.96 -13.43 20.50
CA TRP A 83 10.69 -12.96 21.10
C TRP A 83 9.48 -12.99 20.16
N ILE A 84 9.67 -13.26 18.86
CA ILE A 84 8.55 -13.40 17.92
C ILE A 84 7.87 -14.79 18.04
N ALA A 85 8.42 -15.69 18.85
CA ALA A 85 7.81 -16.98 19.18
C ALA A 85 6.69 -16.80 20.24
N GLY A 86 5.57 -16.18 19.87
CA GLY A 86 4.37 -16.21 20.72
C GLY A 86 3.26 -15.27 20.29
N THR A 87 3.59 -14.02 19.99
CA THR A 87 2.60 -13.00 19.62
C THR A 87 3.23 -12.01 18.66
N VAL A 88 2.70 -11.89 17.44
CA VAL A 88 2.96 -10.71 16.61
C VAL A 88 2.37 -9.53 17.38
N PRO A 89 3.16 -8.55 17.85
CA PRO A 89 2.61 -7.41 18.56
C PRO A 89 1.64 -6.68 17.63
N ALA A 90 0.46 -6.28 18.13
CA ALA A 90 -0.53 -5.55 17.33
C ALA A 90 0.08 -4.29 16.67
N ASP A 91 1.03 -3.65 17.35
CA ASP A 91 1.81 -2.52 16.84
C ASP A 91 2.59 -2.85 15.55
N LEU A 92 3.08 -4.08 15.42
CA LEU A 92 3.79 -4.53 14.23
C LEU A 92 2.81 -4.77 13.08
N THR A 93 1.67 -5.42 13.33
CA THR A 93 0.63 -5.61 12.32
C THR A 93 0.06 -4.28 11.82
N GLN A 94 -0.21 -3.34 12.73
CA GLN A 94 -0.69 -2.00 12.39
C GLN A 94 0.36 -1.19 11.62
N PHE A 95 1.65 -1.37 11.93
CA PHE A 95 2.74 -0.80 11.14
C PHE A 95 2.73 -1.34 9.71
N PHE A 96 2.72 -2.67 9.52
CA PHE A 96 2.69 -3.27 8.19
C PHE A 96 1.41 -2.95 7.42
N TRP A 97 0.28 -2.81 8.11
CA TRP A 97 -0.96 -2.32 7.52
C TRP A 97 -0.77 -0.95 6.86
N HIS A 98 -0.17 0.02 7.59
CA HIS A 98 0.11 1.35 7.05
C HIS A 98 1.04 1.29 5.83
N ILE A 99 2.07 0.44 5.90
CA ILE A 99 3.03 0.24 4.80
C ILE A 99 2.34 -0.35 3.57
N LEU A 100 1.54 -1.40 3.73
CA LEU A 100 0.83 -2.05 2.62
C LEU A 100 -0.16 -1.11 1.94
N VAL A 101 -0.87 -0.28 2.72
CA VAL A 101 -1.80 0.71 2.17
C VAL A 101 -1.07 1.79 1.37
N ILE A 102 0.05 2.33 1.87
CA ILE A 102 0.81 3.35 1.10
C ILE A 102 1.44 2.74 -0.16
N LEU A 103 1.97 1.52 -0.07
CA LEU A 103 2.58 0.84 -1.21
C LEU A 103 1.57 0.66 -2.36
N GLN A 104 0.37 0.18 -2.06
CA GLN A 104 -0.71 0.04 -3.05
C GLN A 104 -1.06 1.38 -3.70
N LYS A 105 -1.27 2.43 -2.90
CA LYS A 105 -1.60 3.77 -3.42
C LYS A 105 -0.51 4.30 -4.37
N LEU A 106 0.75 4.09 -4.03
CA LEU A 106 1.88 4.47 -4.89
C LEU A 106 1.91 3.62 -6.16
N ALA A 107 1.84 2.30 -6.04
CA ALA A 107 1.83 1.38 -7.17
C ALA A 107 0.71 1.75 -8.18
N TYR A 108 -0.50 2.01 -7.69
CA TYR A 108 -1.64 2.40 -8.53
C TYR A 108 -1.44 3.74 -9.22
N LEU A 109 -0.86 4.75 -8.55
CA LEU A 109 -0.50 6.02 -9.19
C LEU A 109 0.53 5.84 -10.31
N TYR A 110 1.43 4.88 -10.16
CA TYR A 110 2.44 4.54 -11.17
C TYR A 110 1.96 3.49 -12.19
N GLY A 111 0.68 3.11 -12.14
CA GLY A 111 0.04 2.32 -13.18
C GLY A 111 0.07 0.82 -12.97
N TRP A 112 0.39 0.34 -11.77
CA TRP A 112 0.24 -1.07 -11.45
C TRP A 112 -1.25 -1.47 -11.47
N PRO A 113 -1.54 -2.74 -11.81
CA PRO A 113 -2.88 -3.29 -11.67
C PRO A 113 -3.28 -3.36 -10.19
N GLU A 114 -4.53 -3.73 -9.94
CA GLU A 114 -5.00 -4.01 -8.58
C GLU A 114 -4.17 -5.13 -7.97
N LEU A 115 -3.58 -4.89 -6.80
CA LEU A 115 -2.61 -5.79 -6.17
C LEU A 115 -3.29 -6.86 -5.31
N PHE A 116 -4.39 -6.50 -4.67
CA PHE A 116 -5.17 -7.40 -3.83
C PHE A 116 -6.65 -7.18 -4.12
N SER A 117 -7.38 -8.26 -4.44
CA SER A 117 -8.84 -8.24 -4.60
C SER A 117 -9.55 -8.45 -3.26
N GLU A 118 -10.73 -7.84 -3.07
CA GLU A 118 -11.58 -8.09 -1.89
C GLU A 118 -11.99 -9.57 -1.81
N ASP A 119 -12.32 -10.19 -2.94
CA ASP A 119 -12.80 -11.58 -3.05
C ASP A 119 -11.72 -12.66 -3.03
N SER A 120 -10.43 -12.29 -2.95
CA SER A 120 -9.40 -13.31 -2.68
C SER A 120 -9.47 -13.71 -1.21
N GLU A 121 -10.19 -14.80 -0.93
CA GLU A 121 -9.73 -15.76 0.08
C GLU A 121 -8.28 -16.07 -0.27
N LEU A 122 -7.36 -15.63 0.59
CA LEU A 122 -5.96 -15.48 0.27
C LEU A 122 -5.24 -16.84 0.11
N GLU A 123 -5.34 -17.45 -1.07
CA GLU A 123 -4.12 -17.95 -1.70
C GLU A 123 -3.29 -16.74 -2.15
N LEU A 124 -2.70 -16.03 -1.17
CA LEU A 124 -1.51 -15.22 -1.47
C LEU A 124 -0.48 -16.21 -1.98
N ASP A 125 -0.31 -16.24 -3.30
CA ASP A 125 0.81 -16.94 -3.89
C ASP A 125 2.11 -16.38 -3.28
N ASN A 126 3.10 -17.24 -3.15
CA ASN A 126 4.36 -16.83 -2.56
C ASN A 126 5.07 -15.76 -3.42
N GLU A 127 4.73 -15.64 -4.71
CA GLU A 127 5.34 -14.71 -5.65
C GLU A 127 5.01 -13.25 -5.31
N THR A 128 3.74 -12.96 -5.00
CA THR A 128 3.31 -11.61 -4.60
C THR A 128 3.91 -11.20 -3.26
N LEU A 129 4.02 -12.15 -2.31
CA LEU A 129 4.69 -11.92 -1.03
C LEU A 129 6.20 -11.71 -1.20
N LEU A 130 6.83 -12.41 -2.15
CA LEU A 130 8.24 -12.25 -2.50
C LEU A 130 8.51 -10.84 -3.03
N ILE A 131 7.67 -10.32 -3.94
CA ILE A 131 7.82 -8.95 -4.48
C ILE A 131 7.79 -7.88 -3.38
N LEU A 132 7.05 -8.13 -2.28
CA LEU A 132 6.90 -7.18 -1.18
C LEU A 132 7.95 -7.34 -0.07
N THR A 133 8.69 -8.45 -0.06
CA THR A 133 9.65 -8.80 1.01
C THR A 133 11.11 -8.69 0.57
N VAL A 134 11.39 -8.67 -0.74
CA VAL A 134 12.74 -8.48 -1.32
C VAL A 134 13.16 -7.01 -1.31
#